data_AF-A0A818P2H2-F1
#
_entry.id   AF-A0A818P2H2-F1
#
_cell.length_a   1.000
_cell.length_b   1.000
_cell.length_c   1.000
_cell.angle_alpha   90.00
_cell.angle_beta   90.00
_cell.angle_gamma   90.00
#
_symmetry.space_group_name_H-M   'P 1'
#
loop_
_entity.id
_entity.type
_entity.pdbx_description
1 polymer ?
#
loop_
_entity_poly.entity_id
_entity_poly.type
_entity_poly.pdbx_seq_one_letter_code
_entity_poly.pdbx_strand_id
1 'polypeptide(L)'
;MYSYDTLEFKDEFDETADEDENDDEMADEESDDEMTDDEENHNELDDYNEKEHSYIRNRFTLEEMENIIEWVDQHPNARFSTISHRFKKIKSMNYIPRFRKYVENNGARLEKIKQVKEFMFNEFYVKRTIEKEAVHDADLELYAIQKARELDWDTFKASKAFIDTFKKENRISSRRCNKIITRTKPNKKHCSLNGM
;
A
#
# COMPACT_ATOMS: atom_id res chain seq x y z
N MET A 1 -4.70 69.17 4.22
CA MET A 1 -3.78 68.21 3.56
C MET A 1 -4.29 66.82 3.94
N TYR A 2 -4.88 66.00 3.09
CA TYR A 2 -4.79 65.85 1.63
C TYR A 2 -6.17 65.85 0.97
N SER A 3 -6.18 66.39 -0.25
CA SER A 3 -7.24 66.38 -1.25
C SER A 3 -7.34 64.98 -1.88
N TYR A 4 -8.55 64.50 -2.14
CA TYR A 4 -8.76 63.42 -3.11
C TYR A 4 -9.59 63.94 -4.27
N ASP A 5 -9.00 63.73 -5.44
CA ASP A 5 -9.41 64.10 -6.79
C ASP A 5 -10.74 63.44 -7.23
N THR A 6 -11.54 64.24 -7.94
CA THR A 6 -11.95 64.06 -9.36
C THR A 6 -11.59 62.71 -10.03
N LEU A 7 -12.35 62.04 -10.89
CA LEU A 7 -13.49 62.35 -11.78
C LEU A 7 -14.06 61.01 -12.33
N GLU A 8 -15.32 61.10 -12.77
CA GLU A 8 -15.94 60.49 -13.96
C GLU A 8 -15.73 59.02 -14.31
N PHE A 9 -16.85 58.28 -14.27
CA PHE A 9 -17.16 57.29 -15.30
C PHE A 9 -18.61 57.51 -15.76
N LYS A 10 -18.75 58.11 -16.94
CA LYS A 10 -19.95 58.05 -17.79
C LYS A 10 -19.64 57.06 -18.90
N ASP A 11 -20.65 56.28 -19.28
CA ASP A 11 -20.97 55.71 -20.60
C ASP A 11 -22.14 54.74 -20.34
N GLU A 12 -23.41 55.03 -20.65
CA GLU A 12 -24.06 55.32 -21.94
C GLU A 12 -24.01 54.12 -22.92
N PHE A 13 -25.07 53.30 -22.92
CA PHE A 13 -25.59 52.57 -24.09
C PHE A 13 -26.89 51.85 -23.68
N ASP A 14 -28.10 52.33 -23.99
CA ASP A 14 -28.84 52.51 -25.26
C ASP A 14 -29.84 51.35 -25.49
N GLU A 15 -31.06 51.80 -25.74
CA GLU A 15 -32.36 51.14 -25.66
C GLU A 15 -32.88 51.01 -27.09
N THR A 16 -33.12 49.80 -27.60
CA THR A 16 -34.00 49.62 -28.76
C THR A 16 -34.82 48.35 -28.60
N ALA A 17 -36.13 48.54 -28.71
CA ALA A 17 -37.18 47.54 -28.71
C ALA A 17 -37.66 47.27 -30.16
N ASP A 18 -38.33 46.14 -30.31
CA ASP A 18 -39.36 45.80 -31.32
C ASP A 18 -38.90 45.68 -32.79
N GLU A 19 -39.44 44.84 -33.68
CA GLU A 19 -40.42 43.75 -33.74
C GLU A 19 -40.20 43.15 -35.17
N ASP A 20 -40.53 41.89 -35.40
CA ASP A 20 -41.26 41.40 -36.60
C ASP A 20 -40.93 39.96 -37.01
N GLU A 21 -42.05 39.29 -37.28
CA GLU A 21 -42.31 37.91 -37.62
C GLU A 21 -41.71 37.50 -38.99
N ASN A 22 -41.27 36.24 -39.11
CA ASN A 22 -41.49 35.47 -40.32
C ASN A 22 -41.68 33.99 -39.96
N ASP A 23 -42.86 33.53 -40.32
CA ASP A 23 -43.38 32.17 -40.35
C ASP A 23 -43.00 31.56 -41.72
N ASP A 24 -42.41 30.36 -41.76
CA ASP A 24 -42.49 29.45 -42.93
C ASP A 24 -41.89 28.05 -42.62
N GLU A 25 -42.81 27.16 -42.27
CA GLU A 25 -42.99 25.75 -42.66
C GLU A 25 -41.79 24.81 -42.98
N MET A 26 -41.79 23.71 -42.20
CA MET A 26 -41.69 22.28 -42.61
C MET A 26 -40.37 21.72 -43.19
N ALA A 27 -39.69 20.90 -42.39
CA ALA A 27 -39.22 19.57 -42.82
C ALA A 27 -38.95 18.66 -41.62
N ASP A 28 -39.84 17.67 -41.51
CA ASP A 28 -39.81 16.47 -40.69
C ASP A 28 -38.63 15.55 -41.07
N GLU A 29 -37.72 15.29 -40.14
CA GLU A 29 -36.94 14.04 -40.10
C GLU A 29 -36.72 13.63 -38.64
N GLU A 30 -37.59 12.73 -38.17
CA GLU A 30 -37.36 11.90 -37.00
C GLU A 30 -36.03 11.13 -37.12
N SER A 31 -35.14 11.32 -36.14
CA SER A 31 -33.96 10.48 -35.95
C SER A 31 -33.83 10.20 -34.46
N ASP A 32 -34.63 9.23 -34.01
CA ASP A 32 -34.52 8.56 -32.72
C ASP A 32 -33.26 7.67 -32.73
N ASP A 33 -32.10 8.24 -32.41
CA ASP A 33 -30.88 7.46 -32.21
C ASP A 33 -30.80 7.03 -30.74
N GLU A 34 -31.55 5.97 -30.47
CA GLU A 34 -31.47 5.09 -29.32
C GLU A 34 -30.06 4.49 -29.29
N MET A 35 -29.11 5.16 -28.63
CA MET A 35 -27.76 4.62 -28.41
C MET A 35 -27.87 3.46 -27.42
N THR A 36 -28.04 2.26 -27.99
CA THR A 36 -27.94 0.97 -27.31
C THR A 36 -26.64 0.89 -26.54
N ASP A 37 -26.78 0.67 -25.23
CA ASP A 37 -25.74 0.24 -24.31
C ASP A 37 -25.27 -1.16 -24.72
N ASP A 38 -24.40 -1.22 -25.72
CA ASP A 38 -23.67 -2.44 -26.08
C ASP A 38 -22.60 -2.64 -25.01
N GLU A 39 -23.01 -3.33 -23.93
CA GLU A 39 -22.11 -4.09 -23.07
C GLU A 39 -21.40 -5.16 -23.92
N GLU A 40 -20.39 -4.76 -24.70
CA GLU A 40 -19.41 -5.70 -25.22
C GLU A 40 -18.53 -6.18 -24.06
N ASN A 41 -19.03 -7.23 -23.43
CA ASN A 41 -18.30 -8.22 -22.66
C ASN A 41 -17.20 -8.85 -23.55
N HIS A 42 -16.13 -8.10 -23.78
CA HIS A 42 -14.89 -8.67 -24.29
C HIS A 42 -14.18 -9.32 -23.11
N ASN A 43 -14.57 -10.58 -22.88
CA ASN A 43 -13.88 -11.56 -22.05
C ASN A 43 -12.53 -11.86 -22.72
N GLU A 44 -11.61 -10.90 -22.68
CA GLU A 44 -10.29 -11.01 -23.27
C GLU A 44 -9.36 -11.59 -22.20
N LEU A 45 -8.99 -12.85 -22.44
CA LEU A 45 -7.95 -13.64 -21.78
C LEU A 45 -6.98 -12.79 -20.93
N ASP A 46 -6.91 -13.13 -19.65
CA ASP A 46 -5.98 -12.61 -18.65
C ASP A 46 -4.52 -12.92 -19.08
N ASP A 47 -3.96 -12.10 -19.98
CA ASP A 47 -2.53 -12.09 -20.29
C ASP A 47 -1.81 -11.47 -19.09
N TYR A 48 -1.29 -12.35 -18.23
CA TYR A 48 -0.51 -12.04 -17.04
C TYR A 48 0.78 -11.28 -17.42
N ASN A 49 0.69 -9.97 -17.67
CA ASN A 49 1.82 -9.15 -18.06
C ASN A 49 2.70 -8.79 -16.85
N GLU A 50 3.60 -9.70 -16.48
CA GLU A 50 4.52 -9.57 -15.33
C GLU A 50 5.39 -8.30 -15.38
N LYS A 51 5.70 -7.79 -16.58
CA LYS A 51 6.46 -6.54 -16.78
C LYS A 51 5.70 -5.30 -16.31
N GLU A 52 4.38 -5.34 -16.37
CA GLU A 52 3.53 -4.20 -16.01
C GLU A 52 3.37 -4.05 -14.49
N HIS A 53 3.26 -5.17 -13.77
CA HIS A 53 3.27 -5.20 -12.31
C HIS A 53 4.61 -4.70 -11.73
N SER A 54 5.72 -4.98 -12.41
CA SER A 54 7.04 -4.46 -12.06
C SER A 54 7.08 -2.91 -12.10
N TYR A 55 6.47 -2.28 -13.11
CA TYR A 55 6.48 -0.82 -13.24
C TYR A 55 5.63 -0.12 -12.18
N ILE A 56 4.46 -0.70 -11.86
CA ILE A 56 3.55 -0.20 -10.82
C ILE A 56 4.23 -0.27 -9.45
N ARG A 57 4.86 -1.42 -9.12
CA ARG A 57 5.59 -1.62 -7.86
C ARG A 57 6.75 -0.64 -7.67
N ASN A 58 7.41 -0.24 -8.75
CA ASN A 58 8.58 0.65 -8.66
C ASN A 58 8.20 2.13 -8.50
N ARG A 59 6.96 2.53 -8.83
CA ARG A 59 6.55 3.95 -8.88
C ARG A 59 5.63 4.38 -7.74
N PHE A 60 4.87 3.44 -7.18
CA PHE A 60 3.87 3.72 -6.15
C PHE A 60 4.08 2.79 -4.96
N THR A 61 3.93 3.32 -3.75
CA THR A 61 3.85 2.47 -2.54
C THR A 61 2.44 1.88 -2.43
N LEU A 62 2.29 0.78 -1.68
CA LEU A 62 0.97 0.16 -1.48
C LEU A 62 0.00 1.11 -0.78
N GLU A 63 0.47 1.81 0.24
CA GLU A 63 -0.29 2.83 0.97
C GLU A 63 -0.75 3.97 0.04
N GLU A 64 0.08 4.38 -0.93
CA GLU A 64 -0.33 5.36 -1.94
C GLU A 64 -1.47 4.82 -2.81
N MET A 65 -1.39 3.55 -3.23
CA MET A 65 -2.44 2.92 -4.04
C MET A 65 -3.76 2.79 -3.28
N GLU A 66 -3.72 2.37 -2.02
CA GLU A 66 -4.89 2.26 -1.14
C GLU A 66 -5.56 3.63 -0.94
N ASN A 67 -4.78 4.67 -0.61
CA ASN A 67 -5.29 6.04 -0.47
C ASN A 67 -5.91 6.60 -1.75
N ILE A 68 -5.36 6.24 -2.92
CA ILE A 68 -5.91 6.64 -4.21
C ILE A 68 -7.26 5.95 -4.46
N ILE A 69 -7.34 4.63 -4.21
CA ILE A 69 -8.58 3.86 -4.38
C ILE A 69 -9.66 4.38 -3.43
N GLU A 70 -9.35 4.55 -2.16
CA GLU A 70 -10.29 5.05 -1.15
C GLU A 70 -10.88 6.41 -1.53
N TRP A 71 -10.04 7.32 -2.04
CA TRP A 71 -10.53 8.63 -2.46
C TRP A 71 -11.45 8.57 -3.69
N VAL A 72 -11.13 7.69 -4.65
CA VAL A 72 -11.96 7.47 -5.83
C VAL A 72 -13.30 6.84 -5.44
N ASP A 73 -13.31 5.92 -4.47
CA ASP A 73 -14.52 5.32 -3.92
C ASP A 73 -15.39 6.35 -3.18
N GLN A 74 -14.77 7.31 -2.48
CA GLN A 74 -15.48 8.43 -1.85
C GLN A 74 -16.02 9.46 -2.87
N HIS A 75 -15.47 9.51 -4.08
CA HIS A 75 -15.85 10.47 -5.13
C HIS A 75 -16.05 9.77 -6.49
N PRO A 76 -17.12 8.95 -6.65
CA PRO A 76 -17.33 8.13 -7.85
C PRO A 76 -17.49 8.97 -9.13
N ASN A 77 -18.00 10.20 -9.02
CA ASN A 77 -18.20 11.10 -10.15
C ASN A 77 -17.01 12.04 -10.43
N ALA A 78 -15.86 11.82 -9.78
CA ALA A 78 -14.68 12.67 -9.98
C ALA A 78 -14.11 12.50 -11.39
N ARG A 79 -13.98 13.61 -12.12
CA ARG A 79 -13.29 13.63 -13.42
C ARG A 79 -11.81 13.31 -13.24
N PHE A 80 -11.21 12.67 -14.24
CA PHE A 80 -9.79 12.35 -14.27
C PHE A 80 -8.88 13.57 -14.03
N SER A 81 -9.27 14.76 -14.52
CA SER A 81 -8.54 16.01 -14.27
C SER A 81 -8.38 16.30 -12.76
N THR A 82 -9.44 16.09 -11.98
CA THR A 82 -9.44 16.26 -10.52
C THR A 82 -8.53 15.24 -9.84
N ILE A 83 -8.61 13.97 -10.27
CA ILE A 83 -7.76 12.87 -9.77
C ILE A 83 -6.29 13.17 -10.05
N SER A 84 -5.95 13.56 -11.28
CA SER A 84 -4.57 13.87 -11.69
C SER A 84 -4.01 15.11 -10.99
N HIS A 85 -4.85 16.12 -10.72
CA HIS A 85 -4.44 17.31 -9.98
C HIS A 85 -4.03 16.97 -8.53
N ARG A 86 -4.81 16.11 -7.86
CA ARG A 86 -4.52 15.64 -6.49
C ARG A 86 -3.36 14.64 -6.47
N PHE A 87 -3.35 13.70 -7.41
CA PHE A 87 -2.38 12.60 -7.50
C PHE A 87 -1.53 12.75 -8.77
N LYS A 88 -0.57 13.66 -8.74
CA LYS A 88 0.31 14.01 -9.89
C LYS A 88 1.06 12.82 -10.52
N LYS A 89 1.23 11.73 -9.77
CA LYS A 89 1.90 10.50 -10.25
C LYS A 89 1.03 9.71 -11.22
N ILE A 90 -0.30 9.87 -11.16
CA ILE A 90 -1.25 9.16 -12.02
C ILE A 90 -1.34 9.86 -13.37
N LYS A 91 -0.96 9.13 -14.42
CA LYS A 91 -0.95 9.65 -15.81
C LYS A 91 -2.13 9.19 -16.66
N SER A 92 -2.89 8.21 -16.18
CA SER A 92 -4.01 7.60 -16.93
C SER A 92 -5.08 7.07 -15.97
N MET A 93 -6.33 7.07 -16.41
CA MET A 93 -7.45 6.49 -15.65
C MET A 93 -7.29 4.97 -15.48
N ASN A 94 -6.59 4.30 -16.40
CA ASN A 94 -6.33 2.86 -16.36
C ASN A 94 -5.50 2.41 -15.15
N TYR A 95 -4.82 3.33 -14.45
CA TYR A 95 -4.13 3.01 -13.20
C TYR A 95 -5.08 2.62 -12.08
N ILE A 96 -6.30 3.15 -12.04
CA ILE A 96 -7.26 2.89 -10.96
C ILE A 96 -7.70 1.41 -10.91
N PRO A 97 -8.23 0.80 -11.99
CA PRO A 97 -8.58 -0.63 -11.97
C PRO A 97 -7.34 -1.52 -11.75
N ARG A 98 -6.16 -1.09 -12.20
CA ARG A 98 -4.90 -1.79 -11.95
C ARG A 98 -4.47 -1.73 -10.50
N PHE A 99 -4.65 -0.60 -9.83
CA PHE A 99 -4.41 -0.48 -8.40
C PHE A 99 -5.38 -1.37 -7.62
N ARG A 100 -6.67 -1.45 -8.00
CA ARG A 100 -7.60 -2.40 -7.38
C ARG A 100 -7.11 -3.84 -7.50
N LYS A 101 -6.85 -4.31 -8.72
CA LYS A 101 -6.29 -5.66 -8.96
C LYS A 101 -4.98 -5.88 -8.19
N TYR A 102 -4.10 -4.87 -8.12
CA TYR A 102 -2.84 -5.00 -7.40
C TYR A 102 -3.02 -5.01 -5.89
N VAL A 103 -3.89 -4.18 -5.31
CA VAL A 103 -4.16 -4.17 -3.87
C VAL A 103 -4.85 -5.47 -3.46
N GLU A 104 -5.80 -5.97 -4.25
CA GLU A 104 -6.45 -7.26 -4.04
C GLU A 104 -5.42 -8.41 -4.09
N ASN A 105 -4.57 -8.45 -5.12
CA ASN A 105 -3.60 -9.54 -5.30
C ASN A 105 -2.38 -9.45 -4.37
N ASN A 106 -1.90 -8.23 -4.10
CA ASN A 106 -0.64 -7.97 -3.41
C ASN A 106 -0.86 -7.64 -1.92
N GLY A 107 -2.09 -7.30 -1.52
CA GLY A 107 -2.56 -7.27 -0.13
C GLY A 107 -2.42 -8.64 0.51
N ALA A 108 -2.86 -9.70 -0.18
CA ALA A 108 -2.66 -11.07 0.28
C ALA A 108 -1.17 -11.40 0.47
N ARG A 109 -0.28 -10.94 -0.43
CA ARG A 109 1.15 -11.26 -0.33
C ARG A 109 1.86 -10.53 0.81
N LEU A 110 1.68 -9.21 0.94
CA LEU A 110 2.31 -8.46 2.02
C LEU A 110 1.76 -8.88 3.38
N GLU A 111 0.45 -9.12 3.47
CA GLU A 111 -0.18 -9.61 4.68
C GLU A 111 0.35 -10.99 5.06
N LYS A 112 0.45 -11.93 4.11
CA LYS A 112 1.11 -13.23 4.33
C LYS A 112 2.54 -13.07 4.81
N ILE A 113 3.33 -12.17 4.22
CA ILE A 113 4.70 -11.87 4.70
C ILE A 113 4.69 -11.37 6.14
N LYS A 114 3.78 -10.45 6.47
CA LYS A 114 3.65 -9.89 7.82
C LYS A 114 3.31 -11.00 8.82
N GLN A 115 2.33 -11.84 8.51
CA GLN A 115 1.93 -12.98 9.33
C GLN A 115 3.08 -13.97 9.54
N VAL A 116 3.86 -14.27 8.49
CA VAL A 116 5.06 -15.11 8.57
C VAL A 116 6.10 -14.48 9.50
N LYS A 117 6.43 -13.20 9.33
CA LYS A 117 7.41 -12.49 10.17
C LYS A 117 6.98 -12.44 11.63
N GLU A 118 5.70 -12.17 11.90
CA GLU A 118 5.14 -12.12 13.25
C GLU A 118 5.22 -13.49 13.94
N PHE A 119 4.83 -14.55 13.24
CA PHE A 119 4.97 -15.92 13.73
C PHE A 119 6.44 -16.28 14.04
N MET A 120 7.36 -16.02 13.10
CA MET A 120 8.79 -16.27 13.30
C MET A 120 9.34 -15.52 14.52
N PHE A 121 8.92 -14.27 14.73
CA PHE A 121 9.37 -13.47 15.86
C PHE A 121 8.87 -14.03 17.19
N ASN A 122 7.61 -14.48 17.23
CA ASN A 122 7.03 -15.12 18.41
C ASN A 122 7.77 -16.42 18.77
N GLU A 123 8.00 -17.30 17.79
CA GLU A 123 8.76 -18.54 17.99
C GLU A 123 10.20 -18.27 18.44
N PHE A 124 10.87 -17.31 17.81
CA PHE A 124 12.20 -16.87 18.22
C PHE A 124 12.22 -16.38 19.67
N TYR A 125 11.23 -15.58 20.06
CA TYR A 125 11.13 -15.03 21.41
C TYR A 125 10.90 -16.13 22.44
N VAL A 126 9.98 -17.06 22.18
CA VAL A 126 9.70 -18.22 23.05
C VAL A 126 10.96 -19.04 23.26
N LYS A 127 11.62 -19.45 22.18
CA LYS A 127 12.86 -20.24 22.23
C LYS A 127 13.97 -19.56 23.02
N ARG A 128 14.16 -18.25 22.83
CA ARG A 128 15.22 -17.48 23.50
C ARG A 128 14.93 -17.19 24.97
N THR A 129 13.69 -16.89 25.32
CA THR A 129 13.34 -16.40 26.67
C THR A 129 12.92 -17.52 27.61
N ILE A 130 12.12 -18.47 27.11
CA ILE A 130 11.54 -19.54 27.91
C ILE A 130 12.49 -20.74 27.91
N GLU A 131 12.82 -21.25 26.73
CA GLU A 131 13.62 -22.48 26.59
C GLU A 131 15.13 -22.22 26.73
N LYS A 132 15.56 -20.96 26.55
CA LYS A 132 16.96 -20.52 26.59
C LYS A 132 17.84 -21.25 25.57
N GLU A 133 17.24 -21.66 24.45
CA GLU A 133 17.92 -22.33 23.35
C GLU A 133 18.58 -21.33 22.39
N ALA A 134 19.64 -21.78 21.72
CA ALA A 134 20.27 -21.02 20.67
C ALA A 134 19.48 -21.20 19.37
N VAL A 135 18.85 -20.13 18.90
CA VAL A 135 18.17 -20.13 17.59
C VAL A 135 19.18 -19.77 16.49
N HIS A 136 19.27 -20.64 15.50
CA HIS A 136 20.08 -20.50 14.29
C HIS A 136 19.26 -19.98 13.11
N ASP A 137 19.94 -19.53 12.05
CA ASP A 137 19.28 -19.08 10.83
C ASP A 137 18.43 -20.20 10.19
N ALA A 138 18.88 -21.46 10.28
CA ALA A 138 18.13 -22.62 9.79
C ALA A 138 16.78 -22.82 10.51
N ASP A 139 16.71 -22.50 11.81
CA ASP A 139 15.48 -22.59 12.58
C ASP A 139 14.49 -21.49 12.15
N LEU A 140 15.00 -20.28 11.90
CA LEU A 140 14.20 -19.18 11.36
C LEU A 140 13.65 -19.51 9.97
N GLU A 141 14.46 -20.13 9.11
CA GLU A 141 14.02 -20.62 7.80
C GLU A 141 12.90 -21.66 7.96
N LEU A 142 13.04 -22.59 8.90
CA LEU A 142 12.04 -23.61 9.18
C LEU A 142 10.71 -22.98 9.63
N TYR A 143 10.73 -22.05 10.59
CA TYR A 143 9.52 -21.36 11.06
C TYR A 143 8.84 -20.58 9.95
N ALA A 144 9.62 -19.93 9.08
CA ALA A 144 9.09 -19.19 7.95
C ALA A 144 8.36 -20.13 6.96
N ILE A 145 8.96 -21.27 6.63
CA ILE A 145 8.39 -22.27 5.73
C ILE A 145 7.15 -22.92 6.35
N GLN A 146 7.20 -23.25 7.64
CA GLN A 146 6.07 -23.81 8.36
C GLN A 146 4.87 -22.89 8.29
N LYS A 147 5.05 -21.59 8.59
CA LYS A 147 3.95 -20.64 8.53
C LYS A 147 3.47 -20.40 7.11
N ALA A 148 4.36 -20.39 6.12
CA ALA A 148 3.96 -20.25 4.72
C ALA A 148 3.09 -21.43 4.25
N ARG A 149 3.37 -22.65 4.71
CA ARG A 149 2.53 -23.83 4.42
C ARG A 149 1.15 -23.72 5.07
N GLU A 150 1.06 -23.18 6.29
CA GLU A 150 -0.24 -22.91 6.93
C GLU A 150 -1.09 -21.87 6.19
N LEU A 151 -0.46 -21.01 5.39
CA LEU A 151 -1.11 -19.95 4.60
C LEU A 151 -1.31 -20.34 3.13
N ASP A 152 -1.16 -21.63 2.81
CA ASP A 152 -1.19 -22.20 1.46
C ASP A 152 -0.33 -21.40 0.48
N TRP A 153 0.86 -21.00 0.92
CA TRP A 153 1.78 -20.17 0.13
C TRP A 153 2.99 -20.96 -0.37
N ASP A 154 2.73 -21.87 -1.31
CA ASP A 154 3.71 -22.82 -1.83
C ASP A 154 4.90 -22.18 -2.57
N THR A 155 4.69 -21.00 -3.16
CA THR A 155 5.76 -20.27 -3.86
C THR A 155 6.71 -19.54 -2.91
N PHE A 156 6.41 -19.50 -1.61
CA PHE A 156 7.25 -18.80 -0.64
C PHE A 156 8.60 -19.48 -0.45
N LYS A 157 9.67 -18.67 -0.46
CA LYS A 157 11.02 -19.13 -0.16
C LYS A 157 11.64 -18.28 0.92
N ALA A 158 12.02 -18.93 2.02
CA ALA A 158 12.82 -18.33 3.08
C ALA A 158 14.26 -18.13 2.60
N SER A 159 14.48 -17.13 1.74
CA SER A 159 15.81 -16.81 1.23
C SER A 159 16.69 -16.19 2.31
N LYS A 160 18.01 -16.33 2.18
CA LYS A 160 18.98 -15.69 3.09
C LYS A 160 18.74 -14.18 3.24
N ALA A 161 18.44 -13.50 2.13
CA ALA A 161 18.14 -12.06 2.14
C ALA A 161 16.87 -11.73 2.95
N PHE A 162 15.86 -12.59 2.90
CA PHE A 162 14.65 -12.45 3.72
C PHE A 162 14.98 -12.58 5.21
N ILE A 163 15.75 -13.60 5.60
CA ILE A 163 16.17 -13.81 6.99
C ILE A 163 17.05 -12.65 7.49
N ASP A 164 17.99 -12.16 6.67
CA ASP A 164 18.82 -11.01 7.02
C ASP A 164 18.01 -9.73 7.20
N THR A 165 16.98 -9.53 6.37
CA THR A 165 16.04 -8.40 6.51
C THR A 165 15.24 -8.51 7.79
N PHE A 166 14.66 -9.69 8.06
CA PHE A 166 13.94 -9.98 9.30
C PHE A 166 14.80 -9.73 10.55
N LYS A 167 16.06 -10.18 10.54
CA LYS A 167 17.01 -9.96 11.64
C LYS A 167 17.31 -8.47 11.84
N LYS A 168 17.52 -7.72 10.76
CA LYS A 168 17.76 -6.26 10.82
C LYS A 168 16.56 -5.50 11.39
N GLU A 169 15.36 -5.79 10.89
CA GLU A 169 14.12 -5.16 11.36
C GLU A 169 13.90 -5.40 12.86
N ASN A 170 14.13 -6.63 13.33
CA ASN A 170 13.93 -7.02 14.73
C ASN A 170 15.17 -6.87 15.62
N ARG A 171 16.25 -6.25 15.11
CA ARG A 171 17.54 -6.04 15.82
C ARG A 171 18.14 -7.33 16.40
N ILE A 172 17.91 -8.45 15.72
CA ILE A 172 18.47 -9.76 16.06
C ILE A 172 19.86 -9.83 15.44
N SER A 173 20.90 -9.86 16.28
CA SER A 173 22.27 -10.07 15.83
C SER A 173 22.78 -11.44 16.24
N SER A 174 23.67 -12.02 15.44
CA SER A 174 24.43 -13.21 15.83
C SER A 174 25.41 -12.82 16.94
N ARG A 175 24.95 -12.77 18.19
CA ARG A 175 25.83 -12.54 19.33
C ARG A 175 26.50 -13.86 19.67
N ARG A 176 27.81 -13.94 19.43
CA ARG A 176 28.66 -14.98 20.01
C ARG A 176 28.54 -14.89 21.53
N CYS A 177 28.15 -15.98 22.20
CA CYS A 177 28.24 -16.07 23.65
C CYS A 177 29.72 -16.04 24.05
N ASN A 178 30.25 -14.84 24.31
CA ASN A 178 31.67 -14.66 24.64
C ASN A 178 32.01 -15.03 26.10
N LYS A 179 31.00 -15.26 26.95
CA LYS A 179 31.24 -15.55 28.37
C LYS A 179 30.16 -16.47 28.93
N ILE A 180 30.55 -17.71 29.20
CA ILE A 180 29.77 -18.62 30.06
C ILE A 180 30.13 -18.23 31.49
N ILE A 181 29.22 -17.58 32.22
CA ILE A 181 29.42 -17.26 33.64
C ILE A 181 28.94 -18.47 34.44
N THR A 182 29.86 -19.36 34.78
CA THR A 182 29.59 -20.42 35.76
C THR A 182 29.56 -19.81 37.16
N ARG A 183 28.44 -19.93 37.88
CA ARG A 183 28.41 -19.59 39.32
C ARG A 183 29.28 -20.60 40.08
N THR A 184 30.50 -20.21 40.42
CA THR A 184 31.34 -20.95 41.36
C THR A 184 30.64 -20.94 42.73
N LYS A 185 30.30 -22.12 43.25
CA LYS A 185 29.76 -22.25 44.61
C LYS A 185 30.80 -21.67 45.58
N PRO A 186 30.44 -20.74 46.48
CA PRO A 186 31.40 -20.26 47.47
C PRO A 186 31.83 -21.45 48.33
N ASN A 187 33.12 -21.75 48.29
CA ASN A 187 33.73 -22.76 49.15
C ASN A 187 33.45 -22.31 50.59
N LYS A 188 32.60 -23.05 51.32
CA LYS A 188 32.37 -22.81 52.74
C LYS A 188 33.71 -23.01 53.43
N LYS A 189 34.43 -21.93 53.71
CA LYS A 189 35.58 -21.99 54.60
C LYS A 189 35.04 -22.45 55.94
N HIS A 190 35.49 -23.62 56.37
CA HIS A 190 35.15 -24.19 57.66
C HIS A 190 35.67 -23.23 58.73
N CYS A 191 34.76 -22.52 59.41
CA CYS A 191 35.11 -21.69 60.55
C CYS A 191 35.50 -22.64 61.69
N SER A 192 36.80 -22.85 61.92
CA SER A 192 37.27 -23.48 63.15
C SER A 192 37.05 -22.49 64.30
N LEU A 193 36.02 -22.73 65.10
CA LEU A 193 35.86 -22.15 66.41
C LEU A 193 36.97 -22.71 67.31
N ASN A 194 38.10 -22.01 67.40
CA ASN A 194 39.03 -22.21 68.52
C ASN A 194 38.52 -21.35 69.68
N GLY A 195 37.70 -21.99 70.51
CA GLY A 195 37.35 -21.50 71.83
C GLY A 195 38.27 -22.13 72.89
N MET A 196 38.79 -21.24 73.75
CA MET A 196 39.56 -21.44 74.99
C MET A 196 41.05 -21.76 74.84
#